data_AF-A0A7W0YQ38-F1
#
_entry.id   AF-A0A7W0YQ38-F1
#
_cell.length_a   1.000
_cell.length_b   1.000
_cell.length_c   1.000
_cell.angle_alpha   90.00
_cell.angle_beta   90.00
_cell.angle_gamma   90.00
#
_symmetry.space_group_name_H-M   'P 1'
#
loop_
_entity.id
_entity.type
_entity.pdbx_description
1 polymer ?
#
loop_
_entity_poly.entity_id
_entity_poly.type
_entity_poly.pdbx_seq_one_letter_code
_entity_poly.pdbx_strand_id
1 'polypeptide(L)'
;TGPYALTGAVFAQDRAAVAEADRALRYAAGNYYINDKPTGAVVGQQPFGGGRASGTNDKAGSVLNLLRWVSPRAIKETFAPPKDYRYPFMSEA
;
A
#
# COMPACT_ATOMS: atom_id res chain seq x y z
N THR A 1 -20.84 -5.20 6.96
CA THR A 1 -19.51 -5.28 7.63
C THR A 1 -19.43 -4.25 8.75
N GLY A 2 -18.58 -4.47 9.76
CA GLY A 2 -18.46 -3.59 10.94
C GLY A 2 -17.62 -2.31 10.74
N PRO A 3 -17.50 -1.46 11.77
CA PRO A 3 -16.74 -0.20 11.70
C PRO A 3 -15.21 -0.40 11.63
N TYR A 4 -14.72 -1.57 12.05
CA TYR A 4 -13.30 -1.94 12.04
C TYR A 4 -12.97 -2.87 10.87
N ALA A 5 -11.69 -2.91 10.49
CA ALA A 5 -11.16 -3.77 9.43
C ALA A 5 -9.68 -4.14 9.66
N LEU A 6 -9.35 -4.64 10.85
CA LEU A 6 -7.96 -5.01 11.18
C LEU A 6 -7.57 -6.34 10.51
N THR A 7 -8.16 -7.45 10.95
CA THR A 7 -7.94 -8.78 10.37
C THR A 7 -9.25 -9.50 10.07
N GLY A 8 -9.20 -10.47 9.15
CA GLY A 8 -10.33 -11.34 8.83
C GLY A 8 -9.85 -12.63 8.19
N ALA A 9 -10.61 -13.70 8.33
CA ALA A 9 -10.28 -14.98 7.73
C ALA A 9 -11.50 -15.61 7.06
N VAL A 10 -11.29 -16.37 6.00
CA VAL A 10 -12.26 -17.30 5.43
C VAL A 10 -11.74 -18.72 5.57
N PHE A 11 -12.61 -19.64 5.97
CA PHE A 11 -12.32 -21.07 6.01
C PHE A 11 -13.20 -21.77 5.00
N ALA A 12 -12.62 -22.16 3.86
CA ALA A 12 -13.31 -22.81 2.76
C ALA A 12 -12.32 -23.57 1.88
N GLN A 13 -12.74 -24.73 1.38
CA GLN A 13 -11.98 -25.49 0.37
C GLN A 13 -12.52 -25.27 -1.05
N ASP A 14 -13.77 -24.85 -1.19
CA ASP A 14 -14.35 -24.43 -2.46
C ASP A 14 -13.70 -23.13 -2.94
N ARG A 15 -13.08 -23.18 -4.13
CA ARG A 15 -12.41 -22.05 -4.76
C ARG A 15 -13.38 -20.95 -5.20
N ALA A 16 -14.62 -21.29 -5.56
CA ALA A 16 -15.64 -20.31 -5.89
C ALA A 16 -16.03 -19.50 -4.65
N ALA A 17 -16.26 -20.19 -3.51
CA ALA A 17 -16.56 -19.55 -2.24
C ALA A 17 -15.41 -18.66 -1.74
N VAL A 18 -14.15 -19.11 -1.85
CA VAL A 18 -12.97 -18.30 -1.51
C VAL A 18 -12.91 -17.04 -2.38
N ALA A 19 -13.14 -17.15 -3.69
CA ALA A 19 -13.09 -16.02 -4.61
C ALA A 19 -14.25 -15.04 -4.39
N GLU A 20 -15.44 -15.54 -4.04
CA GLU A 20 -16.57 -14.71 -3.64
C GLU A 20 -16.28 -13.93 -2.35
N ALA A 21 -15.76 -14.61 -1.33
CA ALA A 21 -15.40 -14.00 -0.06
C ALA A 21 -14.29 -12.94 -0.22
N ASP A 22 -13.25 -13.21 -1.01
CA ASP A 22 -12.19 -12.24 -1.31
C ASP A 22 -12.75 -10.95 -1.91
N ARG A 23 -13.65 -11.07 -2.89
CA ARG A 23 -14.31 -9.90 -3.51
C ARG A 23 -15.20 -9.16 -2.52
N ALA A 24 -16.05 -9.88 -1.79
CA ALA A 24 -17.01 -9.29 -0.86
C ALA A 24 -16.33 -8.62 0.35
N LEU A 25 -15.20 -9.16 0.80
CA LEU A 25 -14.51 -8.75 2.03
C LEU A 25 -13.23 -7.93 1.79
N ARG A 26 -12.90 -7.58 0.54
CA ARG A 26 -11.69 -6.82 0.16
C ARG A 26 -11.41 -5.60 1.05
N TYR A 27 -12.44 -4.85 1.42
CA TYR A 27 -12.31 -3.63 2.25
C TYR A 27 -12.67 -3.85 3.72
N ALA A 28 -12.90 -5.10 4.13
CA ALA A 28 -13.33 -5.49 5.47
C ALA A 28 -12.19 -6.01 6.36
N ALA A 29 -11.00 -6.28 5.81
CA ALA A 29 -9.82 -6.65 6.56
C ALA A 29 -8.56 -6.09 5.89
N GLY A 30 -7.65 -5.51 6.69
CA GLY A 30 -6.34 -5.10 6.21
C GLY A 30 -5.37 -6.28 6.06
N ASN A 31 -5.48 -7.28 6.94
CA ASN A 31 -4.83 -8.58 6.81
C ASN A 31 -5.89 -9.67 6.68
N TYR A 32 -5.98 -10.26 5.49
CA TYR A 32 -6.96 -11.27 5.12
C TYR A 32 -6.28 -12.64 5.00
N TYR A 33 -6.87 -13.66 5.62
CA TYR A 33 -6.31 -15.00 5.71
C TYR A 33 -7.28 -16.03 5.09
N ILE A 34 -6.75 -17.06 4.44
CA ILE A 34 -7.53 -18.16 3.88
C ILE A 34 -7.06 -19.45 4.54
N ASN A 35 -7.98 -20.15 5.21
CA ASN A 35 -7.71 -21.40 5.94
C ASN A 35 -6.59 -21.29 7.00
N ASP A 36 -6.45 -20.09 7.59
CA ASP A 36 -5.54 -19.84 8.70
C ASP A 36 -6.21 -18.87 9.69
N LYS A 37 -5.79 -18.94 10.95
CA LYS A 37 -6.28 -18.04 12.00
C LYS A 37 -5.88 -16.59 11.66
N PRO A 38 -6.73 -15.58 11.93
CA PRO A 38 -6.47 -14.19 11.54
C PRO A 38 -5.52 -13.45 12.51
N THR A 39 -4.46 -14.12 12.97
CA THR A 39 -3.47 -13.64 13.95
C THR A 39 -2.08 -14.16 13.64
N GLY A 40 -1.03 -13.53 14.21
CA GLY A 40 0.34 -14.03 14.10
C GLY A 40 1.06 -13.65 12.81
N ALA A 41 0.85 -12.42 12.34
CA ALA A 41 1.62 -11.88 11.23
C ALA A 41 3.12 -11.88 11.55
N VAL A 42 3.94 -12.34 10.59
CA VAL A 42 5.39 -12.40 10.72
C VAL A 42 6.02 -11.22 9.98
N VAL A 43 6.98 -10.54 10.63
CA VAL A 43 7.71 -9.41 10.03
C VAL A 43 8.38 -9.85 8.72
N GLY A 44 8.22 -9.03 7.67
CA GLY A 44 8.75 -9.33 6.33
C GLY A 44 7.92 -10.31 5.50
N GLN A 45 6.89 -10.96 6.06
CA GLN A 45 6.00 -11.85 5.30
C GLN A 45 4.59 -11.28 5.14
N GLN A 46 3.94 -10.87 6.23
CA GLN A 46 2.59 -10.28 6.19
C GLN A 46 2.61 -8.90 6.89
N PRO A 47 3.03 -7.82 6.20
CA PRO A 47 2.97 -6.48 6.77
C PRO A 47 1.59 -6.20 7.38
N PHE A 48 1.59 -5.69 8.60
CA PHE A 48 0.40 -5.67 9.45
C PHE A 48 -0.23 -4.28 9.52
N GLY A 49 -1.55 -4.24 9.40
CA GLY A 49 -2.34 -3.02 9.54
C GLY A 49 -3.69 -3.14 8.86
N GLY A 50 -4.64 -2.30 9.27
CA GLY A 50 -5.96 -2.23 8.67
C GLY A 50 -6.53 -0.82 8.67
N GLY A 51 -7.51 -0.59 7.79
CA GLY A 51 -8.16 0.70 7.61
C GLY A 51 -9.44 0.86 8.43
N ARG A 52 -10.34 1.73 7.96
CA ARG A 52 -11.55 2.14 8.71
C ARG A 52 -11.18 2.65 10.11
N ALA A 53 -11.97 2.33 11.13
CA ALA A 53 -11.64 2.68 12.51
C ALA A 53 -10.45 1.89 13.09
N SER A 54 -9.78 1.01 12.32
CA SER A 54 -8.60 0.27 12.78
C SER A 54 -7.28 1.04 12.61
N GLY A 55 -7.31 2.22 11.95
CA GLY A 55 -6.17 3.12 11.84
C GLY A 55 -5.80 3.51 10.40
N THR A 56 -4.57 3.99 10.23
CA THR A 56 -4.05 4.56 8.97
C THR A 56 -3.53 3.52 7.98
N ASN A 57 -3.40 2.26 8.41
CA ASN A 57 -2.91 1.16 7.57
C ASN A 57 -1.50 1.39 6.95
N ASP A 58 -0.58 1.98 7.71
CA ASP A 58 0.81 2.24 7.25
C ASP A 58 1.67 0.96 7.11
N LYS A 59 1.07 -0.23 7.25
CA LYS A 59 1.69 -1.56 7.08
C LYS A 59 3.03 -1.72 7.80
N ALA A 60 2.97 -1.64 9.14
CA ALA A 60 4.11 -1.91 10.01
C ALA A 60 4.72 -3.29 9.72
N GLY A 61 6.06 -3.38 9.82
CA GLY A 61 6.82 -4.54 9.35
C GLY A 61 7.18 -4.51 7.86
N SER A 62 6.96 -3.38 7.18
CA SER A 62 7.41 -3.12 5.80
C SER A 62 8.10 -1.76 5.66
N VAL A 63 8.78 -1.55 4.53
CA VAL A 63 9.41 -0.27 4.17
C VAL A 63 8.42 0.90 4.12
N LEU A 64 7.14 0.63 3.84
CA LEU A 64 6.10 1.67 3.76
C LEU A 64 5.95 2.41 5.08
N ASN A 65 6.07 1.71 6.22
CA ASN A 65 6.00 2.34 7.52
C ASN A 65 7.20 3.26 7.77
N LEU A 66 8.40 2.89 7.30
CA LEU A 66 9.59 3.71 7.44
C LEU A 66 9.45 5.04 6.69
N LEU A 67 8.75 5.03 5.55
CA LEU A 67 8.49 6.25 4.77
C LEU A 67 7.62 7.28 5.51
N ARG A 68 6.91 6.89 6.58
CA ARG A 68 6.15 7.84 7.42
C ARG A 68 7.04 8.71 8.29
N TRP A 69 8.27 8.29 8.53
CA TRP A 69 9.20 8.92 9.47
C TRP A 69 10.34 9.67 8.78
N VAL A 70 10.31 9.78 7.45
CA VAL A 70 11.33 10.46 6.65
C VAL A 70 10.68 11.52 5.77
N SER A 71 11.42 12.58 5.48
CA SER A 71 11.05 13.61 4.50
C SER A 71 12.06 13.57 3.34
N PRO A 72 11.73 12.91 2.21
CA PRO A 72 12.70 12.69 1.14
C PRO A 72 13.07 14.01 0.43
N ARG A 73 14.35 14.17 0.08
CA ARG A 73 14.88 15.28 -0.72
C ARG A 73 15.52 14.74 -2.00
N ALA A 74 15.09 15.24 -3.15
CA ALA A 74 15.78 15.03 -4.42
C ALA A 74 16.78 16.17 -4.69
N ILE A 75 17.95 15.84 -5.24
CA ILE A 75 18.99 16.80 -5.60
C ILE A 75 19.38 16.53 -7.05
N LYS A 76 19.42 17.58 -7.87
CA LYS A 76 19.88 17.53 -9.26
C LYS A 76 20.99 18.55 -9.44
N GLU A 77 22.10 18.11 -10.00
CA GLU A 77 23.17 18.97 -10.49
C GLU A 77 23.20 18.91 -12.02
N THR A 78 23.30 20.06 -12.67
CA THR A 78 23.44 20.15 -14.14
C THR A 78 24.80 20.73 -14.44
N PHE A 79 25.72 19.93 -14.98
CA PHE A 79 27.10 20.36 -15.24
C PHE A 79 27.22 21.42 -16.34
N ALA A 80 26.25 21.45 -17.27
CA ALA A 80 26.17 22.44 -18.34
C ALA A 80 24.76 23.03 -18.39
N PRO A 81 24.42 24.02 -17.52
CA PRO A 81 23.10 24.62 -17.52
C PRO A 81 22.86 25.43 -18.80
N PRO A 82 21.62 25.49 -19.32
CA PRO A 82 21.27 26.37 -20.43
C PRO A 82 21.66 27.81 -20.12
N LYS A 83 22.25 28.49 -21.11
CA LYS A 83 22.62 29.91 -21.02
C LYS A 83 21.55 30.83 -21.61
N ASP A 84 20.54 30.25 -22.25
CA ASP A 84 19.42 30.95 -22.86
C ASP A 84 18.12 30.27 -22.42
N TYR A 85 17.09 31.08 -22.15
CA TYR A 85 15.77 30.61 -21.72
C TYR A 85 14.86 30.23 -22.89
N ARG A 86 15.20 30.70 -24.10
CA ARG A 86 14.38 30.50 -25.30
C ARG A 86 14.46 29.07 -25.79
N TYR A 87 13.33 28.56 -26.27
CA TYR A 87 13.22 27.24 -26.86
C TYR A 87 13.29 27.32 -28.39
N PRO A 88 13.78 26.27 -29.09
CA PRO A 88 13.93 26.28 -30.55
C PRO A 88 12.67 26.60 -31.36
N PHE A 89 11.47 26.23 -30.88
CA PHE A 89 10.22 26.52 -31.59
C PHE A 89 9.83 28.01 -31.58
N MET A 90 10.46 28.83 -30.74
CA MET A 90 10.17 30.27 -30.67
C MET A 90 10.79 31.06 -31.84
N SER A 91 11.67 30.42 -32.63
CA SER A 91 12.31 31.02 -33.81
C SER A 91 11.70 30.59 -35.15
N GLU A 92 10.72 29.68 -35.13
CA GLU A 92 9.96 29.31 -36.34
C GLU A 92 8.80 30.31 -36.49
N ALA A 93 9.06 31.40 -37.23
CA ALA A 93 8.08 32.37 -37.70
C ALA A 93 8.10 32.42 -39.23
#